data_AF-A0A8I5T7D9-F1
#
_entry.id   AF-A0A8I5T7D9-F1
#
_cell.length_a   1.000
_cell.length_b   1.000
_cell.length_c   1.000
_cell.angle_alpha   90.00
_cell.angle_beta   90.00
_cell.angle_gamma   90.00
#
_symmetry.space_group_name_H-M   'P 1'
#
loop_
_entity.id
_entity.type
_entity.pdbx_description
1 polymer ?
#
loop_
_entity_poly.entity_id
_entity_poly.type
_entity_poly.pdbx_seq_one_letter_code
_entity_poly.pdbx_strand_id
1 'polypeptide(L)'
;MALPTPSDGPLPAEARGRGRRRRLVWTPSQSEALRACFERNPYPGIATREGLAQAIGVPEPRVQIWFQNERSRQLRQHRRESRPWPGRRGPQEGRRKRTAVTGSQTALLLRAFEKDRFPGIAAREELARETGLPESRIQIWFQNRRARHPGQGGRAPAHV
;
A
#
# COMPACT_ATOMS: atom_id res chain seq x y z
N MET A 1 -14.27 -35.77 -40.20
CA MET A 1 -14.24 -35.45 -38.76
C MET A 1 -12.79 -35.42 -38.31
N ALA A 2 -12.29 -34.28 -37.85
CA ALA A 2 -11.01 -34.18 -37.15
C ALA A 2 -11.11 -32.98 -36.19
N LEU A 3 -10.98 -33.23 -34.89
CA LEU A 3 -10.97 -32.22 -33.84
C LEU A 3 -9.57 -31.59 -33.77
N PRO A 4 -9.43 -30.26 -33.73
CA PRO A 4 -8.16 -29.66 -33.34
C PRO A 4 -8.05 -29.68 -31.81
N THR A 5 -6.98 -30.30 -31.31
CA THR A 5 -6.53 -30.22 -29.92
C THR A 5 -6.02 -28.80 -29.62
N PRO A 6 -6.33 -28.21 -28.45
CA PRO A 6 -5.68 -26.98 -28.02
C PRO A 6 -4.27 -27.30 -27.51
N SER A 7 -3.28 -26.83 -28.26
CA SER A 7 -1.85 -26.89 -27.93
C SER A 7 -1.57 -26.09 -26.66
N ASP A 8 -0.97 -26.79 -25.69
CA ASP A 8 -0.42 -26.28 -24.45
C ASP A 8 0.75 -25.33 -24.76
N GLY A 9 0.46 -24.03 -24.78
CA GLY A 9 1.46 -22.97 -24.91
C GLY A 9 1.73 -22.35 -23.54
N PRO A 10 2.94 -22.42 -22.97
CA PRO A 10 3.28 -21.66 -21.79
C PRO A 10 3.21 -20.17 -22.13
N LEU A 11 2.26 -19.45 -21.52
CA LEU A 11 2.18 -18.00 -21.65
C LEU A 11 3.54 -17.38 -21.27
N PRO A 12 4.09 -16.48 -22.10
CA PRO A 12 5.44 -15.95 -21.91
C PRO A 12 5.53 -15.13 -20.62
N ALA A 13 6.55 -15.46 -19.82
CA ALA A 13 6.76 -15.03 -18.44
C ALA A 13 7.27 -13.58 -18.28
N GLU A 14 7.31 -12.74 -19.32
CA GLU A 14 8.21 -11.56 -19.32
C GLU A 14 7.54 -10.19 -19.51
N ALA A 15 6.21 -10.09 -19.57
CA ALA A 15 5.53 -8.79 -19.81
C ALA A 15 4.80 -8.17 -18.61
N ARG A 16 5.02 -8.65 -17.37
CA ARG A 16 4.53 -7.97 -16.16
C ARG A 16 5.61 -7.08 -15.59
N GLY A 17 5.83 -5.94 -16.24
CA GLY A 17 6.68 -4.88 -15.70
C GLY A 17 6.39 -4.69 -14.21
N ARG A 18 7.43 -4.62 -13.38
CA ARG A 18 7.37 -4.35 -11.94
C ARG A 18 6.85 -2.92 -11.70
N GLY A 19 5.63 -2.65 -12.16
CA GLY A 19 5.02 -1.34 -12.20
C GLY A 19 4.66 -0.91 -10.79
N ARG A 20 5.21 0.23 -10.36
CA ARG A 20 4.65 0.97 -9.23
C ARG A 20 3.34 1.61 -9.70
N ARG A 21 2.37 1.75 -8.79
CA ARG A 21 1.12 2.44 -9.11
C ARG A 21 1.42 3.83 -9.65
N ARG A 22 0.78 4.23 -10.76
CA ARG A 22 0.94 5.57 -11.36
C ARG A 22 0.86 6.65 -10.28
N ARG A 23 1.80 7.59 -10.32
CA ARG A 23 1.86 8.70 -9.38
C ARG A 23 0.66 9.62 -9.63
N LEU A 24 -0.08 9.92 -8.56
CA LEU A 24 -1.14 10.93 -8.59
C LEU A 24 -0.49 12.32 -8.54
N VAL A 25 -0.98 13.23 -9.37
CA VAL A 25 -0.69 14.66 -9.28
C VAL A 25 -1.87 15.32 -8.60
N TRP A 26 -1.61 16.04 -7.50
CA TRP A 26 -2.65 16.73 -6.76
C TRP A 26 -3.01 18.04 -7.46
N THR A 27 -4.30 18.34 -7.56
CA THR A 27 -4.75 19.67 -8.00
C THR A 27 -4.47 20.71 -6.89
N PRO A 28 -4.48 22.02 -7.22
CA PRO A 28 -4.36 23.07 -6.21
C PRO A 28 -5.44 22.96 -5.12
N SER A 29 -6.71 22.75 -5.51
CA SER A 29 -7.83 22.59 -4.59
C SER A 29 -7.70 21.35 -3.70
N GLN A 30 -7.25 20.22 -4.23
CA GLN A 30 -6.97 19.01 -3.43
C GLN A 30 -5.86 19.27 -2.41
N SER A 31 -4.80 19.97 -2.82
CA SER A 31 -3.66 20.29 -1.97
C SER A 31 -4.03 21.25 -0.85
N GLU A 32 -4.88 22.23 -1.14
CA GLU A 32 -5.44 23.15 -0.14
C GLU A 32 -6.30 22.41 0.89
N ALA A 33 -7.24 21.57 0.45
CA ALA A 33 -8.08 20.78 1.35
C ALA A 33 -7.26 19.85 2.26
N LEU A 34 -6.21 19.22 1.72
CA LEU A 34 -5.29 18.38 2.49
C LEU A 34 -4.52 19.20 3.56
N ARG A 35 -4.01 20.39 3.19
CA ARG A 35 -3.31 21.29 4.12
C ARG A 35 -4.23 21.81 5.22
N ALA A 36 -5.42 22.30 4.87
CA ALA A 36 -6.40 22.79 5.83
C ALA A 36 -6.81 21.69 6.84
N CYS A 37 -6.98 20.45 6.38
CA CYS A 37 -7.23 19.32 7.28
C CYS A 37 -6.03 18.99 8.17
N PHE A 38 -4.80 19.06 7.64
CA PHE A 38 -3.57 18.81 8.38
C PHE A 38 -3.33 19.81 9.51
N GLU A 39 -3.59 21.11 9.26
CA GLU A 39 -3.45 22.16 10.28
C GLU A 39 -4.36 21.93 11.48
N ARG A 40 -5.60 21.49 11.20
CA ARG A 40 -6.59 21.13 12.23
C ARG A 40 -6.17 19.89 13.01
N ASN A 41 -5.80 18.82 12.31
CA ASN A 41 -5.33 17.58 12.92
C ASN A 41 -4.30 16.87 12.04
N PRO A 42 -3.00 16.86 12.41
CA PRO A 42 -1.96 16.11 11.68
C PRO A 42 -2.11 14.59 11.74
N TYR A 43 -2.96 14.07 12.64
CA TYR A 43 -3.17 12.65 12.91
C TYR A 43 -4.65 12.26 12.76
N PRO A 44 -5.25 12.44 11.56
CA PRO A 44 -6.65 12.09 11.35
C PRO A 44 -6.83 10.57 11.43
N GLY A 45 -7.93 10.16 12.07
CA GLY A 45 -8.44 8.80 12.12
C GLY A 45 -9.07 8.38 10.80
N ILE A 46 -9.70 7.21 10.80
CA ILE A 46 -10.22 6.64 9.56
C ILE A 46 -11.40 7.43 8.99
N ALA A 47 -12.38 7.81 9.83
CA ALA A 47 -13.57 8.53 9.39
C ALA A 47 -13.24 9.87 8.74
N THR A 48 -12.35 10.65 9.38
CA THR A 48 -11.86 11.93 8.84
C THR A 48 -11.16 11.77 7.51
N ARG A 49 -10.32 10.73 7.35
CA ARG A 49 -9.64 10.46 6.08
C ARG A 49 -10.60 9.99 4.98
N GLU A 50 -11.61 9.18 5.31
CA GLU A 50 -12.61 8.72 4.35
C GLU A 50 -13.51 9.89 3.90
N GLY A 51 -13.94 10.75 4.81
CA GLY A 51 -14.69 11.96 4.47
C GLY A 51 -13.88 12.92 3.57
N LEU A 52 -12.60 13.15 3.89
CA LEU A 52 -11.74 13.98 3.05
C LEU A 52 -11.49 13.36 1.67
N ALA A 53 -11.25 12.05 1.63
CA ALA A 53 -11.06 11.29 0.40
C ALA A 53 -12.27 11.44 -0.54
N GLN A 54 -13.48 11.30 0.00
CA GLN A 54 -14.72 11.47 -0.73
C GLN A 54 -14.87 12.91 -1.24
N ALA A 55 -14.61 13.91 -0.38
CA ALA A 55 -14.77 15.32 -0.73
C ALA A 55 -13.83 15.78 -1.86
N ILE A 56 -12.61 15.23 -1.93
CA ILE A 56 -11.60 15.64 -2.92
C ILE A 56 -11.48 14.67 -4.11
N GLY A 57 -12.31 13.62 -4.16
CA GLY A 57 -12.38 12.65 -5.25
C GLY A 57 -11.14 11.76 -5.40
N VAL A 58 -10.48 11.39 -4.29
CA VAL A 58 -9.31 10.51 -4.31
C VAL A 58 -9.47 9.31 -3.38
N PRO A 59 -8.82 8.17 -3.66
CA PRO A 59 -8.89 7.03 -2.75
C PRO A 59 -8.29 7.34 -1.37
N GLU A 60 -8.96 6.92 -0.27
CA GLU A 60 -8.46 7.10 1.11
C GLU A 60 -7.01 6.64 1.32
N PRO A 61 -6.52 5.54 0.72
CA PRO A 61 -5.11 5.17 0.86
C PRO A 61 -4.14 6.25 0.35
N ARG A 62 -4.53 7.08 -0.61
CA ARG A 62 -3.72 8.22 -1.10
C ARG A 62 -3.67 9.35 -0.06
N VAL A 63 -4.81 9.65 0.56
CA VAL A 63 -4.89 10.60 1.68
C VAL A 63 -4.02 10.12 2.83
N GLN A 64 -4.12 8.83 3.22
CA GLN A 64 -3.29 8.26 4.29
C GLN A 64 -1.78 8.42 4.00
N ILE A 65 -1.34 8.11 2.78
CA ILE A 65 0.07 8.25 2.36
C ILE A 65 0.48 9.73 2.36
N TRP A 66 -0.38 10.64 1.90
CA TRP A 66 -0.09 12.07 1.93
C TRP A 66 0.14 12.55 3.36
N PHE A 67 -0.74 12.22 4.30
CA PHE A 67 -0.59 12.61 5.72
C PHE A 67 0.67 12.00 6.36
N GLN A 68 1.05 10.77 5.98
CA GLN A 68 2.31 10.17 6.44
C GLN A 68 3.51 10.96 5.91
N ASN A 69 3.55 11.25 4.61
CA ASN A 69 4.63 11.99 3.98
C ASN A 69 4.74 13.42 4.51
N GLU A 70 3.61 14.07 4.78
CA GLU A 70 3.56 15.44 5.26
C GLU A 70 4.05 15.55 6.71
N ARG A 71 3.65 14.63 7.59
CA ARG A 71 4.25 14.52 8.93
C ARG A 71 5.75 14.26 8.86
N SER A 72 6.21 13.37 7.98
CA SER A 72 7.65 13.14 7.80
C SER A 72 8.38 14.38 7.29
N ARG A 73 7.76 15.19 6.42
CA ARG A 73 8.32 16.45 5.93
C ARG A 73 8.45 17.47 7.07
N GLN A 74 7.38 17.73 7.80
CA GLN A 74 7.45 18.70 8.89
C GLN A 74 8.37 18.24 10.03
N LEU A 75 8.41 16.94 10.34
CA LEU A 75 9.36 16.44 11.35
C LEU A 75 10.82 16.68 10.93
N ARG A 76 11.15 16.50 9.65
CA ARG A 76 12.47 16.85 9.13
C ARG A 76 12.76 18.34 9.21
N GLN A 77 11.75 19.18 8.95
CA GLN A 77 11.87 20.63 9.04
C GLN A 77 12.08 21.09 10.48
N HIS A 78 11.22 20.67 11.41
CA HIS A 78 11.35 20.94 12.84
C HIS A 78 12.72 20.51 13.39
N ARG A 79 13.23 19.33 12.98
CA ARG A 79 14.58 18.89 13.34
C ARG A 79 15.68 19.80 12.81
N ARG A 80 15.53 20.34 11.59
CA ARG A 80 16.51 21.30 11.00
C ARG A 80 16.45 22.66 11.70
N GLU A 81 15.26 23.08 12.11
CA GLU A 81 15.02 24.34 12.80
C GLU A 81 15.20 24.23 14.33
N SER A 82 15.62 23.07 14.84
CA SER A 82 15.70 22.76 16.27
C SER A 82 14.41 23.07 17.06
N ARG A 83 13.25 23.00 16.40
CA ARG A 83 11.94 23.24 16.99
C ARG A 83 11.30 21.94 17.48
N PRO A 84 10.65 21.92 18.66
CA PRO A 84 9.94 20.75 19.14
C PRO A 84 8.74 20.43 18.24
N TRP A 85 8.51 19.14 17.98
CA TRP A 85 7.34 18.70 17.22
C TRP A 85 6.09 18.82 18.11
N PRO A 86 5.01 19.51 17.68
CA PRO A 86 3.82 19.76 18.51
C PRO A 86 3.02 18.50 18.89
N GLY A 87 3.42 17.32 18.40
CA GLY A 87 2.82 16.04 18.82
C GLY A 87 1.37 15.88 18.35
N ARG A 88 0.64 14.95 18.99
CA ARG A 88 -0.80 14.82 18.76
C ARG A 88 -1.53 15.91 19.54
N ARG A 89 -2.33 16.72 18.84
CA ARG A 89 -3.28 17.66 19.45
C ARG A 89 -4.67 17.02 19.46
N GLY A 90 -5.31 16.99 20.63
CA GLY A 90 -6.69 16.52 20.81
C GLY A 90 -6.87 15.00 21.01
N PRO A 91 -8.12 14.54 21.20
CA PRO A 91 -8.45 13.13 21.41
C PRO A 91 -7.99 12.25 20.25
N GLN A 92 -7.52 11.04 20.57
CA GLN A 92 -7.08 10.11 19.53
C GLN A 92 -8.28 9.60 18.72
N GLU A 93 -8.36 10.01 17.46
CA GLU A 93 -9.37 9.50 16.54
C GLU A 93 -9.23 7.99 16.28
N GLY A 94 -10.36 7.35 15.95
CA GLY A 94 -10.45 5.91 15.72
C GLY A 94 -9.53 5.42 14.60
N ARG A 95 -8.81 4.32 14.86
CA ARG A 95 -8.05 3.60 13.84
C ARG A 95 -8.99 2.80 12.94
N ARG A 96 -8.55 2.51 11.71
CA ARG A 96 -9.29 1.60 10.83
C ARG A 96 -9.42 0.22 11.50
N LYS A 97 -10.62 -0.36 11.46
CA LYS A 97 -10.88 -1.70 11.97
C LYS A 97 -9.91 -2.71 11.34
N ARG A 98 -9.47 -3.68 12.13
CA ARG A 98 -8.57 -4.73 11.65
C ARG A 98 -9.30 -5.56 10.60
N THR A 99 -8.67 -5.74 9.46
CA THR A 99 -9.17 -6.64 8.42
C THR A 99 -8.95 -8.07 8.87
N ALA A 100 -10.03 -8.84 9.01
CA ALA A 100 -9.95 -10.28 9.20
C ALA A 100 -9.53 -10.91 7.86
N VAL A 101 -8.48 -11.73 7.90
CA VAL A 101 -8.00 -12.49 6.74
C VAL A 101 -8.27 -13.95 7.05
N THR A 102 -9.03 -14.62 6.20
CA THR A 102 -9.39 -16.03 6.38
C THR A 102 -8.19 -16.95 6.12
N GLY A 103 -8.30 -18.22 6.52
CA GLY A 103 -7.28 -19.23 6.23
C GLY A 103 -7.06 -19.43 4.73
N SER A 104 -8.14 -19.46 3.93
CA SER A 104 -8.07 -19.59 2.48
C SER A 104 -7.39 -18.39 1.81
N GLN A 105 -7.74 -17.16 2.23
CA GLN A 105 -7.07 -15.94 1.77
C GLN A 105 -5.58 -15.95 2.14
N THR A 106 -5.25 -16.39 3.34
CA THR A 106 -3.85 -16.48 3.80
C THR A 106 -3.06 -17.49 2.98
N ALA A 107 -3.62 -18.67 2.69
CA ALA A 107 -2.97 -19.68 1.87
C ALA A 107 -2.66 -19.17 0.46
N LEU A 108 -3.59 -18.42 -0.15
CA LEU A 108 -3.41 -17.80 -1.45
C LEU A 108 -2.26 -16.76 -1.41
N LEU A 109 -2.28 -15.87 -0.42
CA LEU A 109 -1.23 -14.85 -0.25
C LEU A 109 0.15 -15.48 0.02
N LEU A 110 0.21 -16.59 0.75
CA LEU A 110 1.46 -17.34 0.99
C LEU A 110 2.01 -17.94 -0.31
N ARG A 111 1.17 -18.62 -1.09
CA ARG A 111 1.56 -19.17 -2.41
C ARG A 111 2.07 -18.06 -3.34
N ALA A 112 1.42 -16.90 -3.35
CA ALA A 112 1.87 -15.75 -4.12
C ALA A 112 3.21 -15.18 -3.60
N PHE A 113 3.40 -15.15 -2.28
CA PHE A 113 4.63 -14.67 -1.64
C PHE A 113 5.86 -15.52 -1.95
N GLU A 114 5.68 -16.85 -2.03
CA GLU A 114 6.75 -17.78 -2.43
C GLU A 114 7.20 -17.52 -3.88
N LYS A 115 6.25 -17.21 -4.78
CA LYS A 115 6.54 -16.90 -6.19
C LYS A 115 7.17 -15.53 -6.38
N ASP A 116 6.63 -14.49 -5.74
CA ASP A 116 7.15 -13.13 -5.82
C ASP A 116 6.94 -12.39 -4.48
N ARG A 117 8.04 -12.09 -3.78
CA ARG A 117 8.02 -11.36 -2.51
C ARG A 117 7.76 -9.86 -2.69
N PHE A 118 7.90 -9.35 -3.92
CA PHE A 118 7.77 -7.93 -4.29
C PHE A 118 6.80 -7.74 -5.47
N PRO A 119 5.53 -8.18 -5.33
CA PRO A 119 4.55 -8.09 -6.41
C PRO A 119 4.32 -6.64 -6.81
N GLY A 120 4.32 -6.37 -8.12
CA GLY A 120 3.94 -5.09 -8.73
C GLY A 120 2.46 -4.76 -8.55
N ILE A 121 2.02 -3.59 -9.02
CA ILE A 121 0.61 -3.16 -8.86
C ILE A 121 -0.39 -4.14 -9.48
N ALA A 122 -0.16 -4.58 -10.72
CA ALA A 122 -1.04 -5.50 -11.43
C ALA A 122 -1.19 -6.84 -10.69
N ALA A 123 -0.09 -7.40 -10.17
CA ALA A 123 -0.13 -8.63 -9.40
C ALA A 123 -0.91 -8.46 -8.09
N ARG A 124 -0.80 -7.31 -7.41
CA ARG A 124 -1.57 -7.05 -6.19
C ARG A 124 -3.05 -6.78 -6.47
N GLU A 125 -3.39 -6.20 -7.62
CA GLU A 125 -4.78 -6.03 -8.06
C GLU A 125 -5.44 -7.37 -8.42
N GLU A 126 -4.69 -8.29 -9.03
CA GLU A 126 -5.16 -9.66 -9.28
C GLU A 126 -5.45 -10.39 -7.95
N LEU A 127 -4.50 -10.35 -7.01
CA LEU A 127 -4.70 -10.93 -5.68
C LEU A 127 -5.89 -10.28 -4.94
N ALA A 128 -6.17 -9.00 -5.19
CA ALA A 128 -7.32 -8.33 -4.59
C ALA A 128 -8.64 -8.89 -5.13
N ARG A 129 -8.69 -9.12 -6.45
CA ARG A 129 -9.83 -9.75 -7.13
C ARG A 129 -10.07 -11.16 -6.62
N GLU A 130 -9.01 -11.96 -6.45
CA GLU A 130 -9.12 -13.36 -6.00
C GLU A 130 -9.45 -13.50 -4.51
N THR A 131 -8.86 -12.66 -3.66
CA THR A 131 -9.05 -12.75 -2.19
C THR A 131 -10.26 -11.96 -1.69
N GLY A 132 -10.80 -11.04 -2.48
CA GLY A 132 -11.79 -10.05 -2.05
C GLY A 132 -11.24 -8.99 -1.08
N LEU A 133 -9.93 -8.99 -0.82
CA LEU A 133 -9.28 -8.01 0.04
C LEU A 133 -8.91 -6.77 -0.77
N PRO A 134 -9.03 -5.56 -0.21
CA PRO A 134 -8.55 -4.35 -0.88
C PRO A 134 -7.05 -4.47 -1.23
N GLU A 135 -6.64 -3.99 -2.42
CA GLU A 135 -5.22 -4.00 -2.83
C GLU A 135 -4.29 -3.37 -1.79
N SER A 136 -4.75 -2.31 -1.13
CA SER A 136 -4.02 -1.67 -0.02
C SER A 136 -3.73 -2.62 1.14
N ARG A 137 -4.62 -3.59 1.42
CA ARG A 137 -4.43 -4.61 2.45
C ARG A 137 -3.41 -5.64 2.03
N ILE A 138 -3.42 -6.05 0.77
CA ILE A 138 -2.42 -6.95 0.21
C ILE A 138 -1.04 -6.29 0.25
N GLN A 139 -0.94 -5.02 -0.15
CA GLN A 139 0.32 -4.28 -0.05
C GLN A 139 0.88 -4.28 1.39
N ILE A 140 0.05 -4.02 2.39
CA ILE A 140 0.45 -4.04 3.81
C ILE A 140 0.78 -5.45 4.28
N TRP A 141 0.04 -6.47 3.85
CA TRP A 141 0.32 -7.86 4.17
C TRP A 141 1.71 -8.28 3.68
N PHE A 142 2.05 -7.98 2.43
CA PHE A 142 3.37 -8.28 1.86
C PHE A 142 4.49 -7.50 2.57
N GLN A 143 4.27 -6.24 2.94
CA GLN A 143 5.23 -5.47 3.74
C GLN A 143 5.49 -6.13 5.11
N ASN A 144 4.42 -6.46 5.83
CA ASN A 144 4.53 -7.11 7.14
C ASN A 144 5.17 -8.50 7.05
N ARG A 145 4.86 -9.26 5.99
CA ARG A 145 5.43 -10.60 5.76
C ARG A 145 6.93 -10.52 5.47
N ARG A 146 7.39 -9.55 4.66
CA ARG A 146 8.83 -9.33 4.42
C ARG A 146 9.57 -8.91 5.68
N ALA A 147 9.00 -8.00 6.48
CA ALA A 147 9.62 -7.54 7.73
C ALA A 147 9.85 -8.68 8.75
N ARG A 148 8.99 -9.71 8.74
CA ARG A 148 9.11 -10.91 9.59
C ARG A 148 10.03 -11.99 9.02
N HIS A 149 10.38 -11.92 7.74
CA HIS A 149 11.23 -12.89 7.06
C HIS A 149 12.34 -12.19 6.24
N PRO A 150 13.24 -11.40 6.86
CA PRO A 150 14.22 -10.61 6.13
C PRO A 150 15.25 -11.42 5.33
N GLY A 151 15.47 -12.72 5.64
CA GLY A 151 16.62 -13.50 5.15
C GLY A 151 16.45 -14.46 3.95
N GLN A 152 15.28 -14.62 3.34
CA GLN A 152 15.11 -15.51 2.16
C GLN A 152 15.07 -14.73 0.83
N GLY A 153 16.08 -13.90 0.61
CA GLY A 153 16.19 -13.09 -0.60
C GLY A 153 17.64 -12.76 -0.90
N GLY A 154 18.32 -13.68 -1.59
CA GLY A 154 19.56 -13.42 -2.32
C GLY A 154 20.85 -13.41 -1.51
N ARG A 155 21.38 -14.61 -1.19
CA ARG A 155 22.80 -14.93 -1.34
C ARG A 155 22.93 -16.45 -1.41
N ALA A 156 23.14 -16.99 -2.62
CA ALA A 156 23.68 -18.33 -2.74
C ALA A 156 25.09 -18.32 -2.10
N PRO A 157 25.50 -19.34 -1.34
CA PRO A 157 26.87 -19.44 -0.91
C PRO A 157 27.74 -19.62 -2.16
N ALA A 158 28.66 -18.70 -2.39
CA ALA A 158 29.77 -18.95 -3.29
C ALA A 158 30.60 -20.06 -2.62
N HIS A 159 30.50 -21.27 -3.15
CA HIS A 159 31.45 -22.33 -2.81
C HIS A 159 32.83 -21.87 -3.29
N VAL A 160 33.76 -21.81 -2.34
CA VAL A 160 35.20 -21.70 -2.57
C VAL A 160 35.73 -23.05 -3.03
#